data_AF-A0A366L2Z2-F1
#
_entry.id   AF-A0A366L2Z2-F1
#
_cell.length_a   1.000
_cell.length_b   1.000
_cell.length_c   1.000
_cell.angle_alpha   90.00
_cell.angle_beta   90.00
_cell.angle_gamma   90.00
#
_symmetry.space_group_name_H-M   'P 1'
#
loop_
_entity.id
_entity.type
_entity.pdbx_description
1 polymer ?
#
loop_
_entity_poly.entity_id
_entity_poly.type
_entity_poly.pdbx_seq_one_letter_code
_entity_poly.pdbx_strand_id
1 'polypeptide(L)'
;MRLISVNVGLPQEIEWRGQTVRTSIFKKPVSGQIFAGRLNLEGDGQADLIGHGGEHRALMVYQKEAYNFWKSLLGRDNIVYGQFGENLTVEDLPDNEVCIGDRYRIGTALFEVTQPRVTCYKVGISLGADDLPFLMVKHKRPGFYLRVLIEGYVQAGDTIHKIQPGAEGMTVAQISDLLYLNDHPQELLLRALKIPALSWGWQDSFRKLLQTAIQPDINENDGKAGLSVPKTEWSGFRDFKISKTERITETIRAFELEPKEVSAPISFIPGQYIAALIYVKGENLGLIRSYSLCGSSDNPVLRIAVKKIDNGKVSRHMHEELKIGDTIGISMPRGTFTMDPMQRHIAFFSAGVGVTPFLPMLYKIASSKGPEKIWWVHSCRNSDNEAFRTEIKSLNDQIPNLQRLMIYSSPLEKDILGSDYDLKGRINTEAINDLQLPGDTEIYICGPLGYNDKVTEALSPNVISPSQIHSEQFIPLKETKRNHSDLIAQPNNSPAKNISFLKSNLRIAWEDSFKSILELAENYGIPVNWSCRAGICRRCQTSILSGETSYAIEPLSPLPESQVLICCSRPVTDIVLDL
;
A
#
# COMPACT_ATOMS: atom_id res chain seq x y z
N MET A 1 -12.26 40.72 -8.76
CA MET A 1 -11.36 39.64 -9.20
C MET A 1 -10.31 40.18 -10.15
N ARG A 2 -9.03 40.08 -9.77
CA ARG A 2 -7.90 40.59 -10.55
C ARG A 2 -6.74 39.61 -10.55
N LEU A 3 -6.02 39.53 -11.66
CA LEU A 3 -4.75 38.80 -11.75
C LEU A 3 -3.63 39.71 -11.20
N ILE A 4 -3.02 39.31 -10.09
CA ILE A 4 -2.00 40.10 -9.38
C ILE A 4 -0.59 39.78 -9.86
N SER A 5 -0.30 38.50 -10.11
CA SER A 5 1.00 38.04 -10.58
C SER A 5 0.87 36.86 -11.52
N VAL A 6 1.71 36.82 -12.54
CA VAL A 6 1.95 35.65 -13.38
C VAL A 6 3.33 35.12 -13.01
N ASN A 7 3.40 33.85 -12.63
CA ASN A 7 4.63 33.22 -12.16
C ASN A 7 4.95 31.97 -12.98
N VAL A 8 6.22 31.81 -13.33
CA VAL A 8 6.70 30.65 -14.10
C VAL A 8 7.98 30.09 -13.47
N GLY A 9 8.26 28.82 -13.73
CA GLY A 9 9.46 28.15 -13.27
C GLY A 9 9.63 26.78 -13.94
N LEU A 10 10.85 26.50 -14.39
CA LEU A 10 11.20 25.19 -14.93
C LEU A 10 11.51 24.20 -13.80
N PRO A 11 11.33 22.88 -14.03
CA PRO A 11 11.75 21.85 -13.10
C PRO A 11 13.25 21.99 -12.77
N GLN A 12 13.58 21.89 -11.48
CA GLN A 12 14.96 21.90 -11.01
C GLN A 12 15.19 20.76 -10.02
N GLU A 13 16.45 20.36 -9.88
CA GLU A 13 16.91 19.39 -8.89
C GLU A 13 17.41 20.12 -7.65
N ILE A 14 16.97 19.67 -6.49
CA ILE A 14 17.39 20.20 -5.20
C ILE A 14 17.82 19.05 -4.29
N GLU A 15 18.73 19.34 -3.36
CA GLU A 15 19.04 18.44 -2.25
C GLU A 15 18.05 18.67 -1.11
N TRP A 16 17.31 17.63 -0.73
CA TRP A 16 16.39 17.67 0.39
C TRP A 16 16.49 16.37 1.19
N ARG A 17 16.91 16.48 2.46
CA ARG A 17 17.12 15.35 3.37
C ARG A 17 18.05 14.26 2.81
N GLY A 18 19.12 14.67 2.13
CA GLY A 18 20.12 13.77 1.54
C GLY A 18 19.64 13.02 0.29
N GLN A 19 18.52 13.45 -0.29
CA GLN A 19 18.02 12.94 -1.57
C GLN A 19 17.87 14.07 -2.58
N THR A 20 18.21 13.76 -3.83
CA THR A 20 17.95 14.65 -4.95
C THR A 20 16.46 14.61 -5.32
N VAL A 21 15.77 15.74 -5.21
CA VAL A 21 14.35 15.90 -5.55
C VAL A 21 14.20 16.79 -6.77
N ARG A 22 13.59 16.27 -7.84
CA ARG A 22 13.18 17.05 -9.00
C ARG A 22 11.82 17.72 -8.75
N THR A 23 11.74 19.04 -8.84
CA THR A 23 10.54 19.81 -8.48
C THR A 23 10.35 21.09 -9.30
N SER A 24 9.09 21.47 -9.53
CA SER A 24 8.68 22.75 -10.14
C SER A 24 8.05 23.71 -9.14
N ILE A 25 8.23 23.48 -7.84
CA ILE A 25 7.58 24.27 -6.79
C ILE A 25 8.04 25.73 -6.76
N PHE A 26 9.27 25.99 -7.19
CA PHE A 26 9.85 27.33 -7.18
C PHE A 26 9.48 28.07 -8.47
N LYS A 27 8.46 28.92 -8.40
CA LYS A 27 8.09 29.84 -9.48
C LYS A 27 8.44 31.27 -9.12
N LYS A 28 8.71 32.10 -10.13
CA LYS A 28 9.03 33.51 -9.96
C LYS A 28 8.09 34.38 -10.78
N PRO A 29 7.74 35.58 -10.30
CA PRO A 29 6.95 36.53 -11.07
C PRO A 29 7.65 36.92 -12.37
N VAL A 30 6.87 37.08 -13.44
CA VAL A 30 7.32 37.59 -14.73
C VAL A 30 6.49 38.80 -15.15
N SER A 31 7.13 39.70 -15.90
CA SER A 31 6.51 40.91 -16.43
C SER A 31 6.07 40.73 -17.89
N GLY A 32 5.03 41.44 -18.30
CA GLY A 32 4.53 41.43 -19.68
C GLY A 32 3.48 40.35 -19.94
N GLN A 33 3.13 40.20 -21.22
CA GLN A 33 2.17 39.20 -21.69
C GLN A 33 2.85 37.83 -21.78
N ILE A 34 2.20 36.81 -21.21
CA ILE A 34 2.65 35.43 -21.21
C ILE A 34 1.61 34.58 -21.90
N PHE A 35 2.04 33.73 -22.84
CA PHE A 35 1.15 32.80 -23.52
C PHE A 35 0.76 31.65 -22.58
N ALA A 36 -0.53 31.40 -22.44
CA ALA A 36 -1.13 30.27 -21.75
C ALA A 36 -1.53 29.20 -22.78
N GLY A 37 -0.64 28.22 -22.96
CA GLY A 37 -0.91 27.05 -23.80
C GLY A 37 -1.70 25.98 -23.05
N ARG A 38 -2.14 24.94 -23.77
CA ARG A 38 -2.99 23.87 -23.23
C ARG A 38 -2.50 23.24 -21.93
N LEU A 39 -1.18 23.12 -21.75
CA LEU A 39 -0.59 22.38 -20.64
C LEU A 39 0.13 23.25 -19.61
N ASN A 40 0.57 24.47 -19.96
CA ASN A 40 1.36 25.36 -19.10
C ASN A 40 1.39 26.79 -19.67
N LEU A 41 1.92 27.73 -18.89
CA LEU A 41 2.39 29.02 -19.39
C LEU A 41 3.72 28.87 -20.13
N GLU A 42 3.97 29.76 -21.09
CA GLU A 42 5.29 29.95 -21.67
C GLU A 42 6.32 30.28 -20.58
N GLY A 43 7.44 29.56 -20.59
CA GLY A 43 8.48 29.65 -19.56
C GLY A 43 8.23 28.79 -18.31
N ASP A 44 7.11 28.07 -18.24
CA ASP A 44 6.78 27.16 -17.14
C ASP A 44 6.98 25.68 -17.50
N GLY A 45 7.30 24.85 -16.50
CA GLY A 45 7.38 23.41 -16.70
C GLY A 45 6.98 22.58 -15.49
N GLN A 46 6.52 21.35 -15.75
CA GLN A 46 6.03 20.40 -14.74
C GLN A 46 7.04 19.24 -14.58
N ALA A 47 7.50 19.00 -13.36
CA ALA A 47 8.48 17.95 -13.05
C ALA A 47 7.91 16.52 -13.10
N ASP A 48 6.59 16.38 -12.95
CA ASP A 48 5.87 15.10 -12.89
C ASP A 48 4.52 15.25 -13.60
N LEU A 49 4.41 14.70 -14.81
CA LEU A 49 3.20 14.76 -15.64
C LEU A 49 2.14 13.73 -15.23
N ILE A 50 2.50 12.72 -14.42
CA ILE A 50 1.58 11.65 -13.99
C ILE A 50 0.85 12.07 -12.71
N GLY A 51 1.59 12.63 -11.74
CA GLY A 51 1.07 12.96 -10.42
C GLY A 51 0.79 14.44 -10.18
N HIS A 52 1.45 15.36 -10.88
CA HIS A 52 1.47 16.80 -10.57
C HIS A 52 1.28 17.72 -11.79
N GLY A 53 0.99 17.17 -12.95
CA GLY A 53 0.89 17.91 -14.21
C GLY A 53 -0.25 17.41 -15.11
N GLY A 54 -0.24 17.84 -16.37
CA GLY A 54 -1.25 17.49 -17.37
C GLY A 54 -2.41 18.48 -17.46
N GLU A 55 -3.35 18.21 -18.38
CA GLU A 55 -4.43 19.15 -18.75
C GLU A 55 -5.24 19.65 -17.54
N HIS A 56 -5.63 18.75 -16.63
CA HIS A 56 -6.41 19.13 -15.44
C HIS A 56 -5.61 19.93 -14.40
N ARG A 57 -4.31 20.14 -14.61
CA ARG A 57 -3.41 20.83 -13.68
C ARG A 57 -2.52 21.84 -14.41
N ALA A 58 -2.99 22.34 -15.55
CA ALA A 58 -2.19 23.20 -16.42
C ALA A 58 -1.66 24.42 -15.65
N LEU A 59 -2.52 25.07 -14.85
CA LEU A 59 -2.15 26.24 -14.05
C LEU A 59 -2.62 26.10 -12.61
N MET A 60 -1.72 26.32 -11.66
CA MET A 60 -2.06 26.43 -10.23
C MET A 60 -2.39 27.89 -9.88
N VAL A 61 -3.47 28.10 -9.11
CA VAL A 61 -3.94 29.42 -8.69
C VAL A 61 -3.86 29.56 -7.18
N TYR A 62 -3.39 30.72 -6.71
CA TYR A 62 -3.36 31.03 -5.28
C TYR A 62 -3.74 32.47 -4.98
N GLN A 63 -4.43 32.67 -3.87
CA GLN A 63 -5.02 33.96 -3.51
C GLN A 63 -4.05 34.85 -2.72
N LYS A 64 -4.02 36.14 -3.02
CA LYS A 64 -3.27 37.16 -2.26
C LYS A 64 -3.69 37.20 -0.79
N GLU A 65 -4.95 36.95 -0.50
CA GLU A 65 -5.49 36.88 0.86
C GLU A 65 -4.92 35.67 1.62
N ALA A 66 -4.64 34.57 0.92
CA ALA A 66 -3.94 33.43 1.52
C ALA A 66 -2.48 33.79 1.84
N TYR A 67 -1.79 34.55 0.98
CA TYR A 67 -0.46 35.09 1.30
C TYR A 67 -0.47 35.90 2.61
N ASN A 68 -1.41 36.85 2.74
CA ASN A 68 -1.52 37.67 3.96
C ASN A 68 -1.75 36.80 5.22
N PHE A 69 -2.59 35.77 5.09
CA PHE A 69 -2.82 34.82 6.16
C PHE A 69 -1.54 34.07 6.56
N TRP A 70 -0.77 33.55 5.61
CA TRP A 70 0.47 32.82 5.91
C TRP A 70 1.57 33.71 6.45
N LYS A 71 1.69 34.95 5.98
CA LYS A 71 2.65 35.91 6.55
C LYS A 71 2.39 36.13 8.04
N SER A 72 1.11 36.31 8.39
CA SER A 72 0.68 36.46 9.78
C SER A 72 0.89 35.18 10.59
N LEU A 73 0.41 34.04 10.12
CA LEU A 73 0.49 32.76 10.85
C LEU A 73 1.94 32.28 11.06
N LEU A 74 2.80 32.46 10.05
CA LEU A 74 4.20 32.01 10.10
C LEU A 74 5.14 33.07 10.69
N GLY A 75 4.67 34.30 10.90
CA GLY A 75 5.50 35.43 11.33
C GLY A 75 6.60 35.78 10.32
N ARG A 76 6.29 35.76 9.02
CA ARG A 76 7.25 35.97 7.93
C ARG A 76 6.73 36.96 6.90
N ASP A 77 7.39 38.12 6.78
CA ASP A 77 6.98 39.14 5.81
C ASP A 77 7.55 38.95 4.40
N ASN A 78 8.59 38.12 4.27
CA ASN A 78 9.36 37.90 3.04
C ASN A 78 8.76 36.83 2.10
N ILE A 79 7.51 36.42 2.30
CA ILE A 79 6.82 35.50 1.38
C ILE A 79 6.46 36.26 0.10
N VAL A 80 6.87 35.73 -1.05
CA VAL A 80 6.72 36.35 -2.39
C VAL A 80 5.83 35.51 -3.32
N TYR A 81 5.21 36.15 -4.32
CA TYR A 81 4.37 35.45 -5.30
C TYR A 81 5.13 34.38 -6.09
N GLY A 82 4.46 33.27 -6.38
CA GLY A 82 5.03 32.06 -6.98
C GLY A 82 5.61 31.06 -5.97
N GLN A 83 5.79 31.45 -4.70
CA GLN A 83 6.45 30.60 -3.69
C GLN A 83 5.59 29.40 -3.24
N PHE A 84 4.27 29.44 -3.43
CA PHE A 84 3.40 28.28 -3.20
C PHE A 84 3.35 27.33 -4.41
N GLY A 85 4.09 27.65 -5.48
CA GLY A 85 4.12 26.90 -6.75
C GLY A 85 2.97 27.27 -7.68
N GLU A 86 2.30 28.39 -7.44
CA GLU A 86 1.20 28.86 -8.27
C GLU A 86 1.67 29.62 -9.51
N ASN A 87 1.00 29.40 -10.64
CA ASN A 87 1.20 30.14 -11.86
C ASN A 87 0.49 31.49 -11.83
N LEU A 88 -0.68 31.56 -11.21
CA LEU A 88 -1.49 32.77 -11.15
C LEU A 88 -1.76 33.14 -9.70
N THR A 89 -1.31 34.32 -9.30
CA THR A 89 -1.70 34.92 -8.01
C THR A 89 -2.88 35.85 -8.24
N VAL A 90 -3.98 35.66 -7.51
CA VAL A 90 -5.25 36.37 -7.76
C VAL A 90 -5.78 37.09 -6.50
N GLU A 91 -6.67 38.04 -6.71
CA GLU A 91 -7.39 38.79 -5.65
C GLU A 91 -8.91 38.64 -5.84
N ASP A 92 -9.66 38.61 -4.73
CA ASP A 92 -11.12 38.38 -4.66
C ASP A 92 -11.61 37.04 -5.24
N LEU A 93 -10.84 35.96 -5.10
CA LEU A 93 -11.20 34.65 -5.66
C LEU A 93 -11.06 33.51 -4.63
N PRO A 94 -11.82 33.55 -3.52
CA PRO A 94 -11.55 32.70 -2.36
C PRO A 94 -11.99 31.24 -2.56
N ASP A 95 -11.26 30.30 -1.95
CA ASP A 95 -11.47 28.84 -2.09
C ASP A 95 -12.88 28.36 -1.65
N ASN A 96 -13.57 29.12 -0.79
CA ASN A 96 -14.91 28.82 -0.31
C ASN A 96 -16.04 29.41 -1.17
N GLU A 97 -15.71 30.08 -2.29
CA GLU A 97 -16.68 30.60 -3.26
C GLU A 97 -16.45 30.06 -4.67
N VAL A 98 -15.19 29.83 -5.05
CA VAL A 98 -14.82 29.22 -6.34
C VAL A 98 -15.30 27.79 -6.38
N CYS A 99 -16.04 27.42 -7.43
CA CYS A 99 -16.58 26.08 -7.64
C CYS A 99 -15.81 25.31 -8.70
N ILE A 100 -15.72 23.98 -8.55
CA ILE A 100 -15.18 23.12 -9.60
C ILE A 100 -16.11 23.17 -10.81
N GLY A 101 -15.53 23.42 -11.99
CA GLY A 101 -16.25 23.67 -13.24
C GLY A 101 -16.54 25.15 -13.51
N ASP A 102 -16.22 26.07 -12.60
CA ASP A 102 -16.28 27.50 -12.92
C ASP A 102 -15.35 27.84 -14.09
N ARG A 103 -15.79 28.71 -15.00
CA ARG A 103 -15.00 29.18 -16.14
C ARG A 103 -14.68 30.66 -16.03
N TYR A 104 -13.40 30.98 -16.22
CA TYR A 104 -12.88 32.33 -16.08
C TYR A 104 -12.15 32.76 -17.35
N ARG A 105 -12.44 33.98 -17.81
CA ARG A 105 -11.65 34.65 -18.84
C ARG A 105 -10.65 35.59 -18.16
N ILE A 106 -9.38 35.47 -18.56
CA ILE A 106 -8.28 36.34 -18.12
C ILE A 106 -7.47 36.69 -19.37
N GLY A 107 -7.30 37.97 -19.64
CA GLY A 107 -6.76 38.41 -20.93
C GLY A 107 -7.56 37.83 -22.11
N THR A 108 -6.88 37.16 -23.03
CA THR A 108 -7.53 36.49 -24.17
C THR A 108 -7.78 34.99 -23.96
N ALA A 109 -7.30 34.42 -22.85
CA ALA A 109 -7.43 32.99 -22.55
C ALA A 109 -8.71 32.67 -21.75
N LEU A 110 -9.21 31.44 -21.91
CA LEU A 110 -10.35 30.90 -21.17
C LEU A 110 -9.92 29.66 -20.38
N PHE A 111 -10.26 29.65 -19.09
CA PHE A 111 -9.88 28.60 -18.15
C PHE A 111 -11.10 27.96 -17.50
N GLU A 112 -10.95 26.73 -17.02
CA GLU A 112 -11.95 26.03 -16.21
C GLU A 112 -11.31 25.43 -14.96
N VAL A 113 -11.97 25.58 -13.81
CA VAL A 113 -11.53 25.02 -12.52
C VAL A 113 -11.75 23.51 -12.52
N THR A 114 -10.69 22.74 -12.25
CA THR A 114 -10.70 21.29 -12.42
C THR A 114 -10.55 20.50 -11.12
N GLN A 115 -9.90 21.08 -10.11
CA GLN A 115 -9.69 20.42 -8.82
C GLN A 115 -9.04 21.37 -7.81
N PRO A 116 -9.18 21.11 -6.51
CA PRO A 116 -8.30 21.70 -5.51
C PRO A 116 -6.84 21.29 -5.71
N ARG A 117 -5.93 22.02 -5.06
CA ARG A 117 -4.55 21.59 -4.91
C ARG A 117 -4.48 20.23 -4.23
N VAL A 118 -3.67 19.33 -4.77
CA VAL A 118 -3.23 18.15 -4.03
C VAL A 118 -2.06 18.56 -3.15
N THR A 119 -2.30 18.70 -1.86
CA THR A 119 -1.29 19.22 -0.91
C THR A 119 -0.18 18.18 -0.68
N CYS A 120 1.06 18.53 -1.03
CA CYS A 120 2.22 17.64 -0.95
C CYS A 120 3.40 18.31 -0.22
N TYR A 121 4.39 17.51 0.19
CA TYR A 121 5.53 17.97 0.98
C TYR A 121 6.35 19.10 0.30
N LYS A 122 6.32 19.19 -1.04
CA LYS A 122 7.09 20.18 -1.81
C LYS A 122 6.75 21.63 -1.45
N VAL A 123 5.52 21.93 -1.03
CA VAL A 123 5.15 23.29 -0.58
C VAL A 123 5.92 23.68 0.68
N GLY A 124 6.13 22.72 1.59
CA GLY A 124 6.91 22.92 2.80
C GLY A 124 8.39 23.16 2.50
N ILE A 125 8.93 22.56 1.44
CA ILE A 125 10.30 22.81 1.00
C ILE A 125 10.49 24.28 0.59
N SER A 126 9.60 24.80 -0.27
CA SER A 126 9.70 26.17 -0.80
C SER A 126 9.67 27.25 0.29
N LEU A 127 8.94 26.97 1.37
CA LEU A 127 8.77 27.86 2.51
C LEU A 127 9.62 27.47 3.71
N GLY A 128 10.43 26.41 3.67
CA GLY A 128 11.15 25.92 4.85
C GLY A 128 10.24 25.69 6.06
N ALA A 129 9.08 25.07 5.84
CA ALA A 129 8.03 24.79 6.81
C ALA A 129 7.44 23.40 6.55
N ASP A 130 8.02 22.36 7.18
CA ASP A 130 7.67 20.96 6.95
C ASP A 130 6.20 20.63 7.25
N ASP A 131 5.56 21.38 8.16
CA ASP A 131 4.17 21.24 8.58
C ASP A 131 3.17 22.00 7.71
N LEU A 132 3.64 22.82 6.76
CA LEU A 132 2.77 23.63 5.91
C LEU A 132 1.70 22.82 5.15
N PRO A 133 1.97 21.60 4.62
CA PRO A 133 0.93 20.78 4.03
C PRO A 133 -0.26 20.54 4.98
N PHE A 134 0.04 20.23 6.24
CA PHE A 134 -0.98 20.02 7.26
C PHE A 134 -1.73 21.33 7.56
N LEU A 135 -1.01 22.44 7.74
CA LEU A 135 -1.62 23.74 8.02
C LEU A 135 -2.56 24.19 6.89
N MET A 136 -2.20 23.96 5.63
CA MET A 136 -3.04 24.34 4.48
C MET A 136 -4.40 23.66 4.50
N VAL A 137 -4.45 22.36 4.83
CA VAL A 137 -5.71 21.63 4.97
C VAL A 137 -6.46 22.10 6.22
N LYS A 138 -5.77 22.21 7.36
CA LYS A 138 -6.34 22.68 8.64
C LYS A 138 -7.06 24.02 8.49
N HIS A 139 -6.46 24.95 7.76
CA HIS A 139 -6.98 26.30 7.56
C HIS A 139 -7.79 26.47 6.28
N LYS A 140 -8.08 25.38 5.55
CA LYS A 140 -8.91 25.36 4.33
C LYS A 140 -8.45 26.35 3.25
N ARG A 141 -7.14 26.38 2.99
CA ARG A 141 -6.51 27.25 1.97
C ARG A 141 -5.73 26.45 0.93
N PRO A 142 -6.34 25.49 0.23
CA PRO A 142 -5.64 24.65 -0.73
C PRO A 142 -5.18 25.44 -1.96
N GLY A 143 -5.92 26.45 -2.41
CA GLY A 143 -5.87 26.89 -3.81
C GLY A 143 -6.43 25.85 -4.78
N PHE A 144 -6.38 26.13 -6.07
CA PHE A 144 -6.99 25.28 -7.10
C PHE A 144 -6.25 25.28 -8.42
N TYR A 145 -6.52 24.27 -9.23
CA TYR A 145 -5.99 24.15 -10.58
C TYR A 145 -7.02 24.55 -11.64
N LEU A 146 -6.49 25.07 -12.73
CA LEU A 146 -7.19 25.36 -13.97
C LEU A 146 -6.69 24.47 -15.10
N ARG A 147 -7.59 24.10 -16.01
CA ARG A 147 -7.25 23.72 -17.39
C ARG A 147 -7.47 24.88 -18.34
N VAL A 148 -6.77 24.88 -19.47
CA VAL A 148 -6.92 25.88 -20.53
C VAL A 148 -7.91 25.36 -21.57
N LEU A 149 -9.04 26.05 -21.74
CA LEU A 149 -10.06 25.74 -22.76
C LEU A 149 -9.79 26.48 -24.07
N ILE A 150 -9.34 27.73 -23.98
CA ILE A 150 -8.92 28.55 -25.12
C ILE A 150 -7.56 29.11 -24.78
N GLU A 151 -6.56 28.74 -25.56
CA GLU A 151 -5.20 29.28 -25.44
C GLU A 151 -5.19 30.78 -25.75
N GLY A 152 -4.30 31.52 -25.11
CA GLY A 152 -4.27 32.97 -25.25
C GLY A 152 -3.20 33.60 -24.37
N TYR A 153 -3.26 34.92 -24.22
CA TYR A 153 -2.30 35.68 -23.43
C TYR A 153 -2.91 36.15 -22.12
N VAL A 154 -2.12 36.09 -21.06
CA VAL A 154 -2.42 36.63 -19.73
C VAL A 154 -1.28 37.54 -19.27
N GLN A 155 -1.60 38.55 -18.47
CA GLN A 155 -0.60 39.41 -17.84
C GLN A 155 -1.08 39.88 -16.46
N ALA A 156 -0.12 40.20 -15.59
CA ALA A 156 -0.44 40.85 -14.32
C ALA A 156 -1.21 42.14 -14.56
N GLY A 157 -2.26 42.37 -13.77
CA GLY A 157 -3.18 43.50 -13.89
C GLY A 157 -4.48 43.20 -14.63
N ASP A 158 -4.57 42.09 -15.39
CA ASP A 158 -5.77 41.70 -16.11
C ASP A 158 -6.98 41.49 -15.18
N THR A 159 -8.15 41.93 -15.64
CA THR A 159 -9.43 41.65 -14.97
C THR A 159 -9.81 40.19 -15.19
N ILE A 160 -10.26 39.53 -14.13
CA ILE A 160 -10.75 38.15 -14.21
C ILE A 160 -12.28 38.20 -14.30
N HIS A 161 -12.85 37.61 -15.34
CA HIS A 161 -14.30 37.56 -15.55
C HIS A 161 -14.81 36.13 -15.41
N LYS A 162 -15.74 35.88 -14.48
CA LYS A 162 -16.47 34.61 -14.41
C LYS A 162 -17.46 34.57 -15.57
N ILE A 163 -17.26 33.63 -16.50
CA ILE A 163 -18.07 33.48 -17.71
C ILE A 163 -19.19 32.47 -17.50
N GLN A 164 -18.92 31.41 -16.72
CA GLN A 164 -19.88 30.35 -16.48
C GLN A 164 -19.66 29.76 -15.08
N PRO A 165 -20.72 29.54 -14.29
CA PRO A 165 -20.61 28.80 -13.02
C PRO A 165 -20.52 27.29 -13.27
N GLY A 166 -19.83 26.58 -12.37
CA GLY A 166 -19.80 25.12 -12.34
C GLY A 166 -21.17 24.54 -12.01
N ALA A 167 -21.58 23.50 -12.75
CA ALA A 167 -22.95 22.98 -12.74
C ALA A 167 -23.43 22.47 -11.37
N GLU A 168 -22.54 21.83 -10.61
CA GLU A 168 -22.90 21.26 -9.30
C GLU A 168 -22.67 22.23 -8.14
N GLY A 169 -22.10 23.42 -8.36
CA GLY A 169 -21.88 24.43 -7.32
C GLY A 169 -21.10 23.94 -6.09
N MET A 170 -20.17 22.99 -6.26
CA MET A 170 -19.30 22.52 -5.17
C MET A 170 -18.00 23.32 -5.14
N THR A 171 -17.74 23.96 -4.01
CA THR A 171 -16.58 24.83 -3.84
C THR A 171 -15.26 24.04 -3.77
N VAL A 172 -14.15 24.71 -4.08
CA VAL A 172 -12.80 24.16 -3.93
C VAL A 172 -12.57 23.68 -2.50
N ALA A 173 -12.97 24.47 -1.50
CA ALA A 173 -12.87 24.09 -0.09
C ALA A 173 -13.70 22.84 0.25
N GLN A 174 -14.95 22.75 -0.22
CA GLN A 174 -15.80 21.57 0.01
C GLN A 174 -15.23 20.30 -0.62
N ILE A 175 -14.74 20.38 -1.86
CA ILE A 175 -14.15 19.22 -2.54
C ILE A 175 -12.86 18.79 -1.84
N SER A 176 -12.03 19.75 -1.38
CA SER A 176 -10.81 19.46 -0.60
C SER A 176 -11.13 18.78 0.72
N ASP A 177 -12.07 19.31 1.49
CA ASP A 177 -12.49 18.74 2.78
C ASP A 177 -13.04 17.32 2.61
N LEU A 178 -13.84 17.08 1.58
CA LEU A 178 -14.44 15.77 1.27
C LEU A 178 -13.38 14.68 1.01
N LEU A 179 -12.17 15.03 0.59
CA LEU A 179 -11.07 14.07 0.40
C LEU A 179 -10.22 13.88 1.67
N TYR A 180 -9.91 14.97 2.39
CA TYR A 180 -8.88 14.96 3.44
C TYR A 180 -9.40 14.78 4.86
N LEU A 181 -10.69 15.01 5.12
CA LEU A 181 -11.30 14.88 6.45
C LEU A 181 -12.09 13.57 6.56
N ASN A 182 -12.33 13.09 7.80
CA ASN A 182 -12.97 11.79 8.08
C ASN A 182 -14.41 11.64 7.59
N ASP A 183 -15.15 12.73 7.39
CA ASP A 183 -16.55 12.66 7.02
C ASP A 183 -16.68 12.64 5.50
N HIS A 184 -17.23 11.53 4.98
CA HIS A 184 -17.43 11.32 3.55
C HIS A 184 -18.91 11.05 3.24
N PRO A 185 -19.81 12.04 3.38
CA PRO A 185 -21.23 11.82 3.15
C PRO A 185 -21.49 11.32 1.73
N GLN A 186 -22.22 10.22 1.62
CA GLN A 186 -22.52 9.57 0.35
C GLN A 186 -23.12 10.54 -0.68
N GLU A 187 -24.03 11.41 -0.23
CA GLU A 187 -24.65 12.44 -1.07
C GLU A 187 -23.62 13.39 -1.68
N LEU A 188 -22.63 13.83 -0.90
CA LEU A 188 -21.59 14.76 -1.36
C LEU A 188 -20.60 14.07 -2.31
N LEU A 189 -20.26 12.80 -2.06
CA LEU A 189 -19.43 12.00 -2.98
C LEU A 189 -20.14 11.83 -4.33
N LEU A 190 -21.43 11.46 -4.31
CA LEU A 190 -22.23 11.31 -5.52
C LEU A 190 -22.38 12.63 -6.28
N ARG A 191 -22.56 13.76 -5.57
CA ARG A 191 -22.61 15.09 -6.18
C ARG A 191 -21.27 15.47 -6.82
N ALA A 192 -20.15 15.22 -6.16
CA ALA A 192 -18.82 15.50 -6.70
C ALA A 192 -18.54 14.68 -7.97
N LEU A 193 -18.98 13.42 -8.01
CA LEU A 193 -18.82 12.52 -9.16
C LEU A 193 -19.65 12.94 -10.38
N LYS A 194 -20.64 13.81 -10.23
CA LYS A 194 -21.40 14.39 -11.36
C LYS A 194 -20.65 15.51 -12.07
N ILE A 195 -19.59 16.08 -11.47
CA ILE A 195 -18.85 17.23 -12.00
C ILE A 195 -17.94 16.79 -13.17
N PRO A 196 -18.24 17.15 -14.43
CA PRO A 196 -17.44 16.66 -15.57
C PRO A 196 -16.02 17.26 -15.60
N ALA A 197 -15.84 18.46 -15.05
CA ALA A 197 -14.56 19.16 -14.98
C ALA A 197 -13.62 18.57 -13.91
N LEU A 198 -14.15 17.83 -12.93
CA LEU A 198 -13.36 17.28 -11.84
C LEU A 198 -12.38 16.26 -12.40
N SER A 199 -11.10 16.40 -12.07
CA SER A 199 -10.06 15.52 -12.62
C SER A 199 -10.29 14.03 -12.32
N TRP A 200 -9.83 13.17 -13.21
CA TRP A 200 -9.96 11.72 -13.08
C TRP A 200 -9.41 11.17 -11.76
N GLY A 201 -8.27 11.66 -11.28
CA GLY A 201 -7.68 11.19 -10.02
C GLY A 201 -8.51 11.53 -8.78
N TRP A 202 -9.22 12.66 -8.79
CA TRP A 202 -10.17 13.01 -7.72
C TRP A 202 -11.44 12.18 -7.82
N GLN A 203 -11.97 11.98 -9.04
CA GLN A 203 -13.11 11.09 -9.24
C GLN A 203 -12.80 9.66 -8.79
N ASP A 204 -11.63 9.11 -9.12
CA ASP A 204 -11.18 7.78 -8.67
C ASP A 204 -11.17 7.69 -7.13
N SER A 205 -10.59 8.71 -6.48
CA SER A 205 -10.55 8.78 -5.02
C SER A 205 -11.95 8.80 -4.41
N PHE A 206 -12.89 9.56 -4.98
CA PHE A 206 -14.28 9.61 -4.49
C PHE A 206 -15.07 8.35 -4.80
N ARG A 207 -14.82 7.65 -5.92
CA ARG A 207 -15.43 6.33 -6.17
C ARG A 207 -15.00 5.31 -5.14
N LYS A 208 -13.71 5.30 -4.77
CA LYS A 208 -13.18 4.41 -3.72
C LYS A 208 -13.81 4.68 -2.36
N LEU A 209 -13.85 5.96 -1.93
CA LEU A 209 -14.52 6.34 -0.70
C LEU A 209 -16.01 5.96 -0.70
N LEU A 210 -16.68 6.11 -1.85
CA LEU A 210 -18.08 5.72 -2.02
C LEU A 210 -18.29 4.21 -1.93
N GLN A 211 -17.39 3.41 -2.52
CA GLN A 211 -17.41 1.94 -2.43
C GLN A 211 -17.29 1.49 -0.96
N THR A 212 -16.33 2.05 -0.22
CA THR A 212 -16.16 1.77 1.22
C THR A 212 -17.42 2.11 2.02
N ALA A 213 -18.12 3.19 1.67
CA ALA A 213 -19.36 3.58 2.36
C ALA A 213 -20.56 2.67 2.05
N ILE A 214 -20.62 2.06 0.86
CA ILE A 214 -21.75 1.22 0.41
C ILE A 214 -21.54 -0.26 0.77
N GLN A 215 -20.30 -0.74 0.79
CA GLN A 215 -19.92 -2.12 1.13
C GLN A 215 -18.78 -2.11 2.15
N PRO A 216 -19.07 -1.87 3.44
CA PRO A 216 -18.02 -1.87 4.47
C PRO A 216 -17.34 -3.25 4.66
N ASP A 217 -17.93 -4.34 4.14
CA ASP A 217 -17.49 -5.72 4.40
C ASP A 217 -17.10 -6.54 3.15
N ILE A 218 -17.08 -5.96 1.94
CA ILE A 218 -16.81 -6.73 0.71
C ILE A 218 -15.88 -5.94 -0.24
N ASN A 219 -14.65 -6.45 -0.40
CA ASN A 219 -13.54 -6.04 -1.32
C ASN A 219 -12.54 -4.99 -0.81
N GLU A 220 -11.28 -5.40 -0.59
CA GLU A 220 -10.09 -4.52 -0.72
C GLU A 220 -8.92 -5.23 -1.44
N ASN A 221 -9.23 -5.94 -2.53
CA ASN A 221 -8.27 -6.20 -3.62
C ASN A 221 -8.22 -4.96 -4.52
N ASP A 222 -7.45 -3.93 -4.15
CA ASP A 222 -6.70 -3.10 -5.10
C ASP A 222 -5.89 -2.01 -4.38
N GLY A 223 -4.67 -1.79 -4.85
CA GLY A 223 -3.72 -0.87 -4.25
C GLY A 223 -4.19 0.59 -4.18
N LYS A 224 -4.33 1.08 -2.94
CA LYS A 224 -4.25 2.47 -2.43
C LYS A 224 -5.56 3.05 -1.85
N ALA A 225 -5.35 3.54 -0.62
CA ALA A 225 -6.16 4.45 0.21
C ALA A 225 -7.26 3.80 1.06
N GLY A 226 -6.90 3.59 2.33
CA GLY A 226 -7.79 3.18 3.41
C GLY A 226 -7.87 1.68 3.53
N LEU A 227 -6.92 1.05 4.25
CA LEU A 227 -7.14 -0.32 4.73
C LEU A 227 -8.30 -0.25 5.72
N SER A 228 -9.52 -0.59 5.33
CA SER A 228 -10.54 -0.90 6.33
C SER A 228 -10.27 -2.34 6.78
N VAL A 229 -9.64 -2.46 7.94
CA VAL A 229 -9.42 -3.77 8.57
C VAL A 229 -10.81 -4.30 8.95
N PRO A 230 -11.19 -5.53 8.59
CA PRO A 230 -12.38 -6.17 9.15
C PRO A 230 -12.34 -5.99 10.67
N LYS A 231 -13.47 -5.71 11.32
CA LYS A 231 -13.54 -5.59 12.79
C LYS A 231 -12.73 -6.72 13.41
N THR A 232 -11.53 -6.40 13.90
CA THR A 232 -10.63 -7.39 14.46
C THR A 232 -11.23 -7.84 15.77
N GLU A 233 -11.55 -9.12 15.92
CA GLU A 233 -12.03 -9.65 17.21
C GLU A 233 -11.00 -9.43 18.33
N TRP A 234 -9.71 -9.26 17.98
CA TRP A 234 -8.68 -8.74 18.88
C TRP A 234 -7.57 -7.99 18.14
N SER A 235 -6.93 -7.05 18.84
CA SER A 235 -5.66 -6.43 18.45
C SER A 235 -4.48 -7.17 19.11
N GLY A 236 -3.29 -7.07 18.51
CA GLY A 236 -2.08 -7.69 19.05
C GLY A 236 -2.03 -9.20 18.91
N PHE A 237 -1.56 -9.85 19.97
CA PHE A 237 -1.36 -11.29 20.04
C PHE A 237 -2.26 -11.87 21.13
N ARG A 238 -3.00 -12.91 20.77
CA ARG A 238 -3.78 -13.73 21.71
C ARG A 238 -3.09 -15.07 21.88
N ASP A 239 -3.14 -15.66 23.07
CA ASP A 239 -2.53 -16.96 23.35
C ASP A 239 -3.28 -18.13 22.68
N PHE A 240 -2.55 -18.96 21.94
CA PHE A 240 -3.05 -20.21 21.36
C PHE A 240 -2.19 -21.38 21.84
N LYS A 241 -2.83 -22.50 22.15
CA LYS A 241 -2.17 -23.76 22.46
C LYS A 241 -1.96 -24.56 21.18
N ILE A 242 -0.82 -25.24 21.11
CA ILE A 242 -0.57 -26.26 20.09
C ILE A 242 -1.39 -27.50 20.47
N SER A 243 -2.48 -27.75 19.76
CA SER A 243 -3.35 -28.92 20.02
C SER A 243 -2.83 -30.18 19.35
N LYS A 244 -2.18 -30.04 18.19
CA LYS A 244 -1.60 -31.16 17.45
C LYS A 244 -0.39 -30.73 16.62
N THR A 245 0.54 -31.67 16.41
CA THR A 245 1.68 -31.50 15.50
C THR A 245 1.76 -32.67 14.54
N GLU A 246 2.11 -32.40 13.29
CA GLU A 246 2.23 -33.42 12.26
C GLU A 246 3.50 -33.21 11.43
N ARG A 247 4.31 -34.26 11.28
CA ARG A 247 5.48 -34.22 10.42
C ARG A 247 5.05 -34.46 8.97
N ILE A 248 5.04 -33.41 8.16
CA ILE A 248 4.64 -33.45 6.75
C ILE A 248 5.78 -33.95 5.87
N THR A 249 7.00 -33.45 6.10
CA THR A 249 8.25 -33.95 5.51
C THR A 249 9.35 -33.90 6.56
N GLU A 250 10.59 -34.31 6.25
CA GLU A 250 11.74 -34.09 7.16
C GLU A 250 11.96 -32.59 7.45
N THR A 251 11.61 -31.70 6.52
CA THR A 251 11.86 -30.26 6.67
C THR A 251 10.60 -29.45 6.93
N ILE A 252 9.40 -30.04 6.94
CA ILE A 252 8.13 -29.32 7.14
C ILE A 252 7.32 -30.02 8.21
N ARG A 253 6.89 -29.25 9.23
CA ARG A 253 6.00 -29.69 10.29
C ARG A 253 4.77 -28.79 10.35
N ALA A 254 3.59 -29.39 10.42
CA ALA A 254 2.34 -28.68 10.62
C ALA A 254 1.98 -28.62 12.12
N PHE A 255 1.33 -27.53 12.50
CA PHE A 255 0.85 -27.25 13.85
C PHE A 255 -0.62 -26.85 13.77
N GLU A 256 -1.47 -27.53 14.53
CA GLU A 256 -2.84 -27.11 14.78
C GLU A 256 -2.89 -26.29 16.06
N LEU A 257 -3.57 -25.16 15.99
CA LEU A 257 -3.56 -24.09 16.98
C LEU A 257 -5.00 -23.81 17.42
N GLU A 258 -5.22 -23.93 18.72
CA GLU A 258 -6.51 -23.67 19.35
C GLU A 258 -6.41 -22.51 20.34
N PRO A 259 -7.43 -21.63 20.42
CA PRO A 259 -7.47 -20.59 21.45
C PRO A 259 -7.26 -21.19 22.84
N LYS A 260 -6.37 -20.59 23.64
CA LYS A 260 -6.11 -21.06 25.01
C LYS A 260 -7.34 -20.94 25.91
N GLU A 261 -8.17 -19.94 25.65
CA GLU A 261 -9.45 -19.67 26.29
C GLU A 261 -10.58 -19.89 25.30
N VAL A 262 -11.75 -20.36 25.77
CA VAL A 262 -12.90 -20.63 24.90
C VAL A 262 -13.34 -19.33 24.21
N SER A 263 -13.25 -19.32 22.88
CA SER A 263 -13.70 -18.20 22.04
C SER A 263 -14.59 -18.70 20.91
N ALA A 264 -15.21 -17.77 20.19
CA ALA A 264 -15.84 -18.07 18.91
C ALA A 264 -14.83 -18.72 17.93
N PRO A 265 -15.30 -19.57 17.01
CA PRO A 265 -14.49 -20.05 15.89
C PRO A 265 -13.84 -18.90 15.13
N ILE A 266 -12.56 -19.04 14.81
CA ILE A 266 -11.83 -18.00 14.08
C ILE A 266 -11.96 -18.28 12.59
N SER A 267 -12.71 -17.42 11.91
CA SER A 267 -12.83 -17.44 10.46
C SER A 267 -11.61 -16.80 9.80
N PHE A 268 -11.20 -17.33 8.65
CA PHE A 268 -10.19 -16.70 7.79
C PHE A 268 -10.53 -16.92 6.32
N ILE A 269 -10.02 -16.04 5.47
CA ILE A 269 -10.17 -16.16 4.01
C ILE A 269 -9.02 -17.01 3.47
N PRO A 270 -9.27 -18.05 2.64
CA PRO A 270 -8.23 -18.85 2.01
C PRO A 270 -7.11 -18.02 1.39
N GLY A 271 -5.87 -18.31 1.79
CA GLY A 271 -4.67 -17.58 1.39
C GLY A 271 -4.14 -16.57 2.42
N GLN A 272 -4.92 -16.24 3.46
CA GLN A 272 -4.45 -15.41 4.57
C GLN A 272 -3.37 -16.09 5.42
N TYR A 273 -2.62 -15.26 6.15
CA TYR A 273 -1.58 -15.67 7.09
C TYR A 273 -1.85 -15.08 8.48
N ILE A 274 -1.16 -15.63 9.49
CA ILE A 274 -1.09 -15.05 10.84
C ILE A 274 0.33 -14.59 11.16
N ALA A 275 0.45 -13.61 12.06
CA ALA A 275 1.71 -13.34 12.74
C ALA A 275 1.75 -14.15 14.04
N ALA A 276 2.76 -15.00 14.18
CA ALA A 276 3.02 -15.77 15.39
C ALA A 276 4.15 -15.12 16.18
N LEU A 277 3.92 -14.85 17.47
CA LEU A 277 4.91 -14.46 18.48
C LEU A 277 5.39 -15.71 19.21
N ILE A 278 6.66 -16.07 19.01
CA ILE A 278 7.31 -17.24 19.60
C ILE A 278 8.41 -16.78 20.57
N TYR A 279 8.38 -17.27 21.80
CA TYR A 279 9.46 -17.09 22.76
C TYR A 279 10.46 -18.24 22.60
N VAL A 280 11.66 -17.92 22.13
CA VAL A 280 12.73 -18.91 21.93
C VAL A 280 13.65 -18.90 23.15
N LYS A 281 14.02 -20.07 23.65
CA LYS A 281 14.92 -20.20 24.80
C LYS A 281 16.25 -19.50 24.52
N GLY A 282 16.66 -18.61 25.43
CA GLY A 282 17.90 -17.82 25.31
C GLY A 282 17.73 -16.48 24.59
N GLU A 283 16.52 -16.16 24.10
CA GLU A 283 16.18 -14.82 23.61
C GLU A 283 15.44 -14.03 24.70
N ASN A 284 15.81 -12.77 24.90
CA ASN A 284 15.16 -11.90 25.89
C ASN A 284 13.80 -11.37 25.42
N LEU A 285 13.51 -11.44 24.12
CA LEU A 285 12.30 -10.90 23.51
C LEU A 285 11.67 -11.97 22.61
N GLY A 286 10.34 -11.99 22.57
CA GLY A 286 9.61 -12.81 21.62
C GLY A 286 9.95 -12.44 20.17
N LEU A 287 10.03 -13.46 19.32
CA LEU A 287 10.32 -13.33 17.90
C LEU A 287 9.04 -13.55 17.09
N ILE A 288 8.76 -12.66 16.15
CA ILE A 288 7.53 -12.72 15.36
C ILE A 288 7.82 -13.29 13.98
N ARG A 289 6.98 -14.20 13.49
CA ARG A 289 7.04 -14.77 12.13
C ARG A 289 5.65 -14.86 11.52
N SER A 290 5.57 -14.61 10.21
CA SER A 290 4.35 -14.79 9.44
C SER A 290 4.25 -16.22 8.92
N TYR A 291 3.07 -16.84 9.05
CA TYR A 291 2.78 -18.17 8.51
C TYR A 291 1.42 -18.19 7.83
N SER A 292 1.38 -18.55 6.55
CA SER A 292 0.13 -18.77 5.83
C SER A 292 -0.66 -19.89 6.50
N LEU A 293 -1.97 -19.68 6.63
CA LEU A 293 -2.88 -20.70 7.11
C LEU A 293 -2.99 -21.78 6.04
N CYS A 294 -2.94 -23.04 6.44
CA CYS A 294 -3.01 -24.20 5.55
C CYS A 294 -4.09 -25.22 5.96
N GLY A 295 -5.00 -24.83 6.86
CA GLY A 295 -6.17 -25.61 7.26
C GLY A 295 -7.40 -25.30 6.41
N SER A 296 -8.51 -25.98 6.67
CA SER A 296 -9.81 -25.59 6.09
C SER A 296 -10.31 -24.32 6.76
N SER A 297 -10.82 -23.37 5.96
CA SER A 297 -11.49 -22.16 6.47
C SER A 297 -12.79 -22.45 7.21
N ASP A 298 -13.34 -23.65 7.02
CA ASP A 298 -14.59 -24.10 7.66
C ASP A 298 -14.31 -24.82 9.01
N ASN A 299 -13.03 -24.95 9.40
CA ASN A 299 -12.62 -25.57 10.66
C ASN A 299 -12.26 -24.48 11.70
N PRO A 300 -12.76 -24.57 12.95
CA PRO A 300 -12.39 -23.64 14.03
C PRO A 300 -10.90 -23.68 14.42
N VAL A 301 -10.17 -24.74 14.06
CA VAL A 301 -8.76 -24.95 14.41
C VAL A 301 -7.85 -24.39 13.31
N LEU A 302 -7.01 -23.41 13.67
CA LEU A 302 -6.05 -22.85 12.74
C LEU A 302 -4.91 -23.85 12.51
N ARG A 303 -4.47 -24.05 11.27
CA ARG A 303 -3.33 -24.91 10.92
C ARG A 303 -2.28 -24.10 10.18
N ILE A 304 -1.03 -24.18 10.61
CA ILE A 304 0.14 -23.60 9.91
C ILE A 304 1.16 -24.69 9.62
N ALA A 305 2.00 -24.50 8.60
CA ALA A 305 3.09 -25.41 8.30
C ALA A 305 4.43 -24.68 8.18
N VAL A 306 5.38 -25.10 9.00
CA VAL A 306 6.65 -24.42 9.18
C VAL A 306 7.76 -25.24 8.54
N LYS A 307 8.45 -24.62 7.58
CA LYS A 307 9.69 -25.19 7.03
C LYS A 307 10.85 -24.91 7.99
N LYS A 308 11.63 -25.95 8.32
CA LYS A 308 12.89 -25.84 9.05
C LYS A 308 13.92 -25.14 8.17
N ILE A 309 14.41 -23.99 8.62
CA ILE A 309 15.45 -23.21 7.96
C ILE A 309 16.78 -23.43 8.68
N ASP A 310 17.85 -23.68 7.91
CA ASP A 310 19.20 -23.78 8.43
C ASP A 310 19.58 -22.47 9.13
N ASN A 311 20.15 -22.58 10.34
CA ASN A 311 20.43 -21.45 11.23
C ASN A 311 19.21 -20.61 11.68
N GLY A 312 17.99 -20.96 11.28
CA GLY A 312 16.77 -20.28 11.71
C GLY A 312 16.46 -20.56 13.19
N LYS A 313 16.46 -19.53 14.04
CA LYS A 313 16.17 -19.67 15.48
C LYS A 313 14.74 -20.18 15.73
N VAL A 314 13.74 -19.44 15.21
CA VAL A 314 12.31 -19.76 15.39
C VAL A 314 11.94 -21.10 14.75
N SER A 315 12.28 -21.31 13.47
CA SER A 315 11.91 -22.54 12.77
C SER A 315 12.51 -23.80 13.40
N ARG A 316 13.74 -23.73 13.96
CA ARG A 316 14.33 -24.86 14.68
C ARG A 316 13.63 -25.07 16.02
N HIS A 317 13.41 -24.01 16.79
CA HIS A 317 12.69 -24.09 18.06
C HIS A 317 11.30 -24.73 17.90
N MET A 318 10.55 -24.34 16.86
CA MET A 318 9.25 -24.95 16.55
C MET A 318 9.35 -26.45 16.20
N HIS A 319 10.44 -26.89 15.56
CA HIS A 319 10.65 -28.29 15.17
C HIS A 319 11.25 -29.17 16.28
N GLU A 320 12.06 -28.60 17.16
CA GLU A 320 12.91 -29.37 18.08
C GLU A 320 12.46 -29.25 19.54
N GLU A 321 11.81 -28.15 19.90
CA GLU A 321 11.52 -27.82 21.31
C GLU A 321 10.03 -27.66 21.61
N LEU A 322 9.24 -27.05 20.70
CA LEU A 322 7.80 -26.87 20.91
C LEU A 322 7.05 -28.22 20.90
N LYS A 323 6.15 -28.38 21.88
CA LYS A 323 5.35 -29.57 22.12
C LYS A 323 3.86 -29.25 22.14
N ILE A 324 3.04 -30.28 22.01
CA ILE A 324 1.60 -30.20 22.25
C ILE A 324 1.37 -29.65 23.66
N GLY A 325 0.47 -28.67 23.78
CA GLY A 325 0.16 -27.94 25.00
C GLY A 325 0.94 -26.64 25.20
N ASP A 326 2.07 -26.44 24.50
CA ASP A 326 2.80 -25.18 24.55
C ASP A 326 1.97 -24.04 23.93
N THR A 327 2.24 -22.81 24.35
CA THR A 327 1.48 -21.62 23.95
C THR A 327 2.32 -20.73 23.04
N ILE A 328 1.70 -20.20 21.98
CA ILE A 328 2.25 -19.16 21.10
C ILE A 328 1.25 -18.01 20.97
N GLY A 329 1.75 -16.78 20.79
CA GLY A 329 0.88 -15.62 20.57
C GLY A 329 0.51 -15.50 19.09
N ILE A 330 -0.76 -15.31 18.77
CA ILE A 330 -1.27 -15.28 17.38
C ILE A 330 -2.04 -13.99 17.13
N SER A 331 -1.76 -13.32 16.01
CA SER A 331 -2.58 -12.22 15.50
C SER A 331 -3.85 -12.73 14.82
N MET A 332 -4.81 -11.84 14.58
CA MET A 332 -5.90 -12.13 13.63
C MET A 332 -5.33 -12.57 12.26
N PRO A 333 -6.01 -13.50 11.55
CA PRO A 333 -5.75 -13.78 10.15
C PRO A 333 -5.80 -12.51 9.31
N ARG A 334 -4.86 -12.38 8.37
CA ARG A 334 -4.68 -11.17 7.55
C ARG A 334 -3.95 -11.48 6.25
N GLY A 335 -3.89 -10.49 5.36
CA GLY A 335 -3.31 -10.62 4.03
C GLY A 335 -4.35 -10.53 2.93
N THR A 336 -3.92 -10.05 1.77
CA THR A 336 -4.74 -9.84 0.57
C THR A 336 -4.50 -10.90 -0.50
N PHE A 337 -3.60 -11.86 -0.25
CA PHE A 337 -3.32 -12.97 -1.17
C PHE A 337 -4.43 -14.01 -1.07
N THR A 338 -5.63 -13.64 -1.53
CA THR A 338 -6.85 -14.42 -1.42
C THR A 338 -7.42 -14.70 -2.80
N MET A 339 -8.12 -15.83 -2.93
CA MET A 339 -8.73 -16.23 -4.20
C MET A 339 -10.20 -15.83 -4.26
N ASP A 340 -10.63 -15.27 -5.38
CA ASP A 340 -12.04 -15.15 -5.73
C ASP A 340 -12.56 -16.49 -6.29
N PRO A 341 -13.49 -17.18 -5.61
CA PRO A 341 -14.00 -18.48 -6.05
C PRO A 341 -14.90 -18.38 -7.29
N MET A 342 -15.34 -17.18 -7.68
CA MET A 342 -16.20 -16.96 -8.85
C MET A 342 -15.44 -16.92 -10.18
N GLN A 343 -14.11 -16.98 -10.15
CA GLN A 343 -13.29 -16.94 -11.34
C GLN A 343 -13.48 -18.18 -12.20
N ARG A 344 -13.50 -17.99 -13.52
CA ARG A 344 -13.74 -19.09 -14.46
C ARG A 344 -12.56 -20.04 -14.54
N HIS A 345 -11.34 -19.51 -14.56
CA HIS A 345 -10.09 -20.23 -14.74
C HIS A 345 -9.07 -19.79 -13.70
N ILE A 346 -8.42 -20.73 -13.00
CA ILE A 346 -7.43 -20.44 -11.97
C ILE A 346 -6.20 -21.32 -12.12
N ALA A 347 -5.00 -20.75 -12.05
CA ALA A 347 -3.75 -21.51 -12.02
C ALA A 347 -2.94 -21.21 -10.75
N PHE A 348 -2.61 -22.26 -10.00
CA PHE A 348 -1.74 -22.22 -8.83
C PHE A 348 -0.33 -22.68 -9.19
N PHE A 349 0.68 -21.86 -8.91
CA PHE A 349 2.10 -22.18 -9.07
C PHE A 349 2.79 -22.14 -7.71
N SER A 350 3.14 -23.30 -7.17
CA SER A 350 3.81 -23.40 -5.87
C SER A 350 5.14 -24.12 -5.92
N ALA A 351 6.03 -23.75 -4.99
CA ALA A 351 7.27 -24.49 -4.75
C ALA A 351 7.52 -24.76 -3.27
N GLY A 352 7.72 -26.04 -2.92
CA GLY A 352 7.98 -26.47 -1.54
C GLY A 352 6.90 -26.00 -0.55
N VAL A 353 7.30 -25.29 0.51
CA VAL A 353 6.35 -24.81 1.54
C VAL A 353 5.40 -23.70 1.04
N GLY A 354 5.67 -23.10 -0.13
CA GLY A 354 4.76 -22.14 -0.77
C GLY A 354 3.41 -22.73 -1.20
N VAL A 355 3.21 -24.04 -1.01
CA VAL A 355 1.90 -24.70 -1.16
C VAL A 355 0.87 -24.28 -0.10
N THR A 356 1.35 -23.79 1.06
CA THR A 356 0.53 -23.51 2.24
C THR A 356 -0.66 -22.58 1.99
N PRO A 357 -0.55 -21.41 1.33
CA PRO A 357 -1.70 -20.55 1.07
C PRO A 357 -2.72 -21.16 0.09
N PHE A 358 -2.31 -22.10 -0.76
CA PHE A 358 -3.20 -22.69 -1.79
C PHE A 358 -4.01 -23.87 -1.27
N LEU A 359 -3.54 -24.56 -0.23
CA LEU A 359 -4.25 -25.70 0.33
C LEU A 359 -5.67 -25.32 0.85
N PRO A 360 -5.85 -24.22 1.61
CA PRO A 360 -7.18 -23.71 1.94
C PRO A 360 -8.03 -23.31 0.74
N MET A 361 -7.41 -22.81 -0.34
CA MET A 361 -8.13 -22.44 -1.56
C MET A 361 -8.70 -23.70 -2.22
N LEU A 362 -7.92 -24.78 -2.30
CA LEU A 362 -8.43 -26.08 -2.78
C LEU A 362 -9.51 -26.66 -1.87
N TYR A 363 -9.39 -26.57 -0.53
CA TYR A 363 -10.47 -27.01 0.37
C TYR A 363 -11.76 -26.24 0.08
N LYS A 364 -11.67 -24.92 -0.17
CA LYS A 364 -12.84 -24.09 -0.48
C LYS A 364 -13.47 -24.45 -1.84
N ILE A 365 -12.65 -24.74 -2.84
CA ILE A 365 -13.10 -25.21 -4.15
C ILE A 365 -13.81 -26.57 -4.01
N ALA A 366 -13.25 -27.50 -3.23
CA ALA A 366 -13.85 -28.81 -3.03
C ALA A 366 -15.21 -28.74 -2.30
N SER A 367 -15.42 -27.74 -1.44
CA SER A 367 -16.67 -27.58 -0.68
C SER A 367 -17.74 -26.71 -1.35
N SER A 368 -17.47 -26.13 -2.54
CA SER A 368 -18.38 -25.20 -3.23
C SER A 368 -18.38 -25.37 -4.75
N LYS A 369 -19.26 -24.64 -5.47
CA LYS A 369 -19.22 -24.62 -6.94
C LYS A 369 -18.01 -23.77 -7.37
N GLY A 370 -16.89 -24.44 -7.64
CA GLY A 370 -15.63 -23.79 -8.00
C GLY A 370 -15.51 -23.38 -9.48
N PRO A 371 -14.30 -22.93 -9.89
CA PRO A 371 -13.96 -22.58 -11.27
C PRO A 371 -14.26 -23.68 -12.27
N GLU A 372 -14.36 -23.36 -13.57
CA GLU A 372 -14.55 -24.34 -14.64
C GLU A 372 -13.28 -25.17 -14.90
N LYS A 373 -12.10 -24.57 -14.74
CA LYS A 373 -10.82 -25.26 -14.93
C LYS A 373 -9.76 -24.75 -13.96
N ILE A 374 -9.04 -25.68 -13.34
CA ILE A 374 -8.03 -25.36 -12.33
C ILE A 374 -6.73 -26.05 -12.71
N TRP A 375 -5.62 -25.32 -12.73
CA TRP A 375 -4.28 -25.87 -12.88
C TRP A 375 -3.56 -25.83 -11.56
N TRP A 376 -3.03 -26.97 -11.13
CA TRP A 376 -2.18 -27.08 -9.95
C TRP A 376 -0.78 -27.47 -10.37
N VAL A 377 0.14 -26.51 -10.34
CA VAL A 377 1.55 -26.71 -10.69
C VAL A 377 2.37 -26.65 -9.41
N HIS A 378 2.96 -27.77 -9.01
CA HIS A 378 3.78 -27.84 -7.81
C HIS A 378 5.19 -28.35 -8.11
N SER A 379 6.19 -27.61 -7.63
CA SER A 379 7.60 -27.95 -7.75
C SER A 379 8.22 -28.31 -6.41
N CYS A 380 8.88 -29.47 -6.33
CA CYS A 380 9.69 -29.84 -5.19
C CYS A 380 10.97 -30.57 -5.63
N ARG A 381 11.75 -31.11 -4.69
CA ARG A 381 12.97 -31.86 -5.03
C ARG A 381 12.63 -33.27 -5.48
N ASN A 382 11.79 -33.97 -4.73
CA ASN A 382 11.41 -35.37 -4.91
C ASN A 382 10.23 -35.70 -3.99
N SER A 383 9.81 -36.98 -3.99
CA SER A 383 8.69 -37.44 -3.16
C SER A 383 8.88 -37.22 -1.66
N ASP A 384 10.11 -37.28 -1.14
CA ASP A 384 10.40 -37.01 0.28
C ASP A 384 10.25 -35.51 0.66
N ASN A 385 10.14 -34.64 -0.34
CA ASN A 385 9.97 -33.20 -0.18
C ASN A 385 8.64 -32.68 -0.73
N GLU A 386 7.74 -33.55 -1.19
CA GLU A 386 6.38 -33.19 -1.59
C GLU A 386 5.50 -32.99 -0.34
N ALA A 387 5.24 -31.72 0.00
CA ALA A 387 4.40 -31.39 1.14
C ALA A 387 2.92 -31.69 0.84
N PHE A 388 2.21 -32.25 1.82
CA PHE A 388 0.77 -32.55 1.76
C PHE A 388 0.34 -33.49 0.62
N ARG A 389 1.24 -34.36 0.16
CA ARG A 389 1.01 -35.32 -0.93
C ARG A 389 -0.33 -36.06 -0.83
N THR A 390 -0.63 -36.65 0.32
CA THR A 390 -1.86 -37.42 0.53
C THR A 390 -3.11 -36.54 0.47
N GLU A 391 -3.06 -35.35 1.06
CA GLU A 391 -4.19 -34.40 1.07
C GLU A 391 -4.46 -33.86 -0.34
N ILE A 392 -3.41 -33.50 -1.09
CA ILE A 392 -3.53 -33.02 -2.47
C ILE A 392 -4.08 -34.11 -3.38
N LYS A 393 -3.65 -35.37 -3.23
CA LYS A 393 -4.22 -36.51 -3.97
C LYS A 393 -5.71 -36.65 -3.69
N SER A 394 -6.11 -36.63 -2.42
CA SER A 394 -7.52 -36.68 -2.04
C SER A 394 -8.34 -35.52 -2.61
N LEU A 395 -7.78 -34.31 -2.67
CA LEU A 395 -8.46 -33.15 -3.26
C LEU A 395 -8.57 -33.27 -4.78
N ASN A 396 -7.55 -33.80 -5.44
CA ASN A 396 -7.57 -34.06 -6.87
C ASN A 396 -8.64 -35.08 -7.26
N ASP A 397 -8.89 -36.08 -6.41
CA ASP A 397 -9.96 -37.05 -6.61
C ASP A 397 -11.36 -36.43 -6.38
N GLN A 398 -11.46 -35.38 -5.55
CA GLN A 398 -12.70 -34.67 -5.24
C GLN A 398 -13.05 -33.55 -6.22
N ILE A 399 -12.06 -32.99 -6.92
CA ILE A 399 -12.22 -31.84 -7.83
C ILE A 399 -12.01 -32.34 -9.28
N PRO A 400 -13.08 -32.70 -10.01
CA PRO A 400 -12.95 -33.40 -11.31
C PRO A 400 -12.22 -32.61 -12.40
N ASN A 401 -12.16 -31.30 -12.26
CA ASN A 401 -11.56 -30.36 -13.20
C ASN A 401 -10.22 -29.77 -12.72
N LEU A 402 -9.60 -30.40 -11.71
CA LEU A 402 -8.24 -30.09 -11.27
C LEU A 402 -7.21 -30.81 -12.16
N GLN A 403 -6.41 -30.03 -12.89
CA GLN A 403 -5.28 -30.54 -13.67
C GLN A 403 -3.98 -30.36 -12.88
N ARG A 404 -3.45 -31.47 -12.39
CA ARG A 404 -2.21 -31.49 -11.61
C ARG A 404 -0.99 -31.65 -12.51
N LEU A 405 0.03 -30.82 -12.31
CA LEU A 405 1.37 -30.94 -12.87
C LEU A 405 2.42 -30.90 -11.74
N MET A 406 3.09 -32.02 -11.52
CA MET A 406 4.14 -32.18 -10.52
C MET A 406 5.53 -32.16 -11.15
N ILE A 407 6.40 -31.32 -10.61
CA ILE A 407 7.75 -31.12 -11.13
C ILE A 407 8.77 -31.47 -10.04
N TYR A 408 9.57 -32.52 -10.29
CA TYR A 408 10.64 -32.93 -9.38
C TYR A 408 12.00 -32.52 -9.93
N SER A 409 12.70 -31.66 -9.20
CA SER A 409 14.03 -31.17 -9.60
C SER A 409 15.18 -32.15 -9.39
N SER A 410 14.98 -33.15 -8.52
CA SER A 410 15.98 -34.17 -8.18
C SER A 410 15.26 -35.45 -7.71
N PRO A 411 14.47 -36.13 -8.58
CA PRO A 411 13.71 -37.32 -8.23
C PRO A 411 14.63 -38.43 -7.69
N LEU A 412 14.11 -39.20 -6.75
CA LEU A 412 14.76 -40.37 -6.17
C LEU A 412 14.61 -41.59 -7.09
N GLU A 413 15.40 -42.63 -6.87
CA GLU A 413 15.30 -43.89 -7.63
C GLU A 413 13.91 -44.55 -7.50
N LYS A 414 13.23 -44.32 -6.38
CA LYS A 414 11.88 -44.81 -6.11
C LYS A 414 10.77 -44.00 -6.80
N ASP A 415 11.08 -42.83 -7.35
CA ASP A 415 10.09 -41.92 -7.92
C ASP A 415 9.81 -42.29 -9.38
N ILE A 416 8.53 -42.50 -9.70
CA ILE A 416 8.07 -42.96 -11.01
C ILE A 416 7.49 -41.79 -11.83
N LEU A 417 8.08 -41.54 -13.00
CA LEU A 417 7.58 -40.56 -13.98
C LEU A 417 6.19 -40.96 -14.50
N GLY A 418 5.26 -40.01 -14.55
CA GLY A 418 3.86 -40.21 -14.93
C GLY A 418 2.95 -40.75 -13.81
N SER A 419 3.51 -40.98 -12.61
CA SER A 419 2.74 -41.42 -11.44
C SER A 419 3.01 -40.52 -10.23
N ASP A 420 4.27 -40.44 -9.80
CA ASP A 420 4.66 -39.61 -8.67
C ASP A 420 4.87 -38.15 -9.10
N TYR A 421 5.50 -37.96 -10.26
CA TYR A 421 5.78 -36.66 -10.87
C TYR A 421 5.62 -36.71 -12.39
N ASP A 422 5.44 -35.55 -13.01
CA ASP A 422 5.14 -35.42 -14.43
C ASP A 422 6.33 -34.87 -15.22
N LEU A 423 7.16 -34.03 -14.59
CA LEU A 423 8.35 -33.45 -15.22
C LEU A 423 9.57 -33.53 -14.32
N LYS A 424 10.71 -33.93 -14.90
CA LYS A 424 12.03 -33.90 -14.24
C LYS A 424 12.71 -32.55 -14.52
N GLY A 425 13.20 -31.89 -13.48
CA GLY A 425 13.95 -30.64 -13.57
C GLY A 425 13.29 -29.50 -12.81
N ARG A 426 13.64 -28.26 -13.17
CA ARG A 426 12.99 -27.07 -12.62
C ARG A 426 11.93 -26.59 -13.60
N ILE A 427 10.89 -25.94 -13.08
CA ILE A 427 9.90 -25.25 -13.93
C ILE A 427 10.61 -24.35 -14.94
N ASN A 428 10.13 -24.34 -16.18
CA ASN A 428 10.68 -23.59 -17.30
C ASN A 428 9.53 -23.05 -18.17
N THR A 429 9.86 -22.19 -19.12
CA THR A 429 8.89 -21.55 -20.02
C THR A 429 8.11 -22.55 -20.86
N GLU A 430 8.77 -23.64 -21.30
CA GLU A 430 8.14 -24.71 -22.07
C GLU A 430 6.99 -25.38 -21.28
N ALA A 431 7.28 -25.82 -20.05
CA ALA A 431 6.27 -26.45 -19.19
C ALA A 431 5.09 -25.52 -18.88
N ILE A 432 5.32 -24.20 -18.80
CA ILE A 432 4.25 -23.21 -18.56
C ILE A 432 3.41 -23.00 -19.83
N ASN A 433 4.05 -22.91 -20.99
CA ASN A 433 3.36 -22.77 -22.27
C ASN A 433 2.51 -24.00 -22.61
N ASP A 434 2.99 -25.20 -22.27
CA ASP A 434 2.28 -26.46 -22.50
C ASP A 434 0.96 -26.58 -21.71
N LEU A 435 0.80 -25.79 -20.64
CA LEU A 435 -0.47 -25.71 -19.90
C LEU A 435 -1.60 -25.08 -20.73
N GLN A 436 -1.25 -24.30 -21.75
CA GLN A 436 -2.16 -23.60 -22.65
C GLN A 436 -3.23 -22.80 -21.87
N LEU A 437 -2.76 -21.97 -20.93
CA LEU A 437 -3.62 -21.17 -20.07
C LEU A 437 -4.46 -20.17 -20.90
N PRO A 438 -5.80 -20.19 -20.78
CA PRO A 438 -6.67 -19.16 -21.35
C PRO A 438 -6.34 -17.75 -20.84
N GLY A 439 -6.60 -16.72 -21.64
CA GLY A 439 -6.30 -15.33 -21.27
C GLY A 439 -7.11 -14.77 -20.08
N ASP A 440 -8.22 -15.42 -19.73
CA ASP A 440 -9.03 -15.11 -18.55
C ASP A 440 -8.63 -15.91 -17.30
N THR A 441 -7.43 -16.51 -17.28
CA THR A 441 -6.93 -17.27 -16.12
C THR A 441 -6.34 -16.33 -15.07
N GLU A 442 -6.82 -16.42 -13.83
CA GLU A 442 -6.20 -15.79 -12.67
C GLU A 442 -5.02 -16.64 -12.17
N ILE A 443 -3.85 -16.04 -12.05
CA ILE A 443 -2.59 -16.71 -11.73
C ILE A 443 -2.19 -16.41 -10.29
N TYR A 444 -1.94 -17.45 -9.50
CA TYR A 444 -1.47 -17.34 -8.12
C TYR A 444 -0.12 -18.03 -7.96
N ILE A 445 0.88 -17.31 -7.48
CA ILE A 445 2.27 -17.78 -7.40
C ILE A 445 2.80 -17.66 -5.97
N CYS A 446 3.30 -18.76 -5.41
CA CYS A 446 3.93 -18.75 -4.08
C CYS A 446 5.11 -19.72 -4.00
N GLY A 447 6.31 -19.18 -3.80
CA GLY A 447 7.55 -19.93 -3.77
C GLY A 447 8.77 -19.07 -3.44
N PRO A 448 9.99 -19.63 -3.55
CA PRO A 448 11.22 -18.85 -3.47
C PRO A 448 11.27 -17.77 -4.55
N LEU A 449 11.98 -16.66 -4.31
CA LEU A 449 12.07 -15.51 -5.23
C LEU A 449 12.34 -15.92 -6.68
N GLY A 450 13.43 -16.67 -6.92
CA GLY A 450 13.79 -17.11 -8.27
C GLY A 450 12.83 -18.13 -8.90
N TYR A 451 11.90 -18.71 -8.13
CA TYR A 451 10.78 -19.48 -8.69
C TYR A 451 9.68 -18.53 -9.15
N ASN A 452 9.26 -17.58 -8.31
CA ASN A 452 8.22 -16.62 -8.64
C ASN A 452 8.59 -15.77 -9.86
N ASP A 453 9.82 -15.26 -9.90
CA ASP A 453 10.33 -14.47 -11.03
C ASP A 453 10.25 -15.28 -12.33
N LYS A 454 10.73 -16.53 -12.28
CA LYS A 454 10.76 -17.40 -13.46
C LYS A 454 9.38 -17.77 -13.98
N VAL A 455 8.40 -17.98 -13.09
CA VAL A 455 7.01 -18.20 -13.50
C VAL A 455 6.43 -16.94 -14.14
N THR A 456 6.64 -15.78 -13.50
CA THR A 456 6.13 -14.49 -13.98
C THR A 456 6.71 -14.12 -15.34
N GLU A 457 8.02 -14.28 -15.54
CA GLU A 457 8.71 -14.01 -16.80
C GLU A 457 8.26 -14.94 -17.94
N ALA A 458 7.84 -16.16 -17.62
CA ALA A 458 7.37 -17.13 -18.61
C ALA A 458 5.92 -16.86 -19.07
N LEU A 459 5.12 -16.12 -18.30
CA LEU A 459 3.76 -15.76 -18.67
C LEU A 459 3.79 -14.64 -19.71
N SER A 460 3.24 -14.90 -20.90
CA SER A 460 3.18 -13.92 -21.96
C SER A 460 2.24 -12.76 -21.59
N PRO A 461 2.71 -11.50 -21.56
CA PRO A 461 1.87 -10.35 -21.25
C PRO A 461 0.79 -10.07 -22.32
N ASN A 462 0.90 -10.72 -23.48
CA ASN A 462 -0.12 -10.68 -24.55
C ASN A 462 -1.27 -11.66 -24.31
N VAL A 463 -1.12 -12.60 -23.37
CA VAL A 463 -2.13 -13.62 -23.04
C VAL A 463 -2.70 -13.36 -21.66
N ILE A 464 -1.83 -13.13 -20.66
CA ILE A 464 -2.21 -12.86 -19.28
C ILE A 464 -1.80 -11.43 -18.91
N SER A 465 -2.75 -10.61 -18.46
CA SER A 465 -2.48 -9.26 -17.98
C SER A 465 -1.70 -9.30 -16.66
N PRO A 466 -0.75 -8.37 -16.40
CA PRO A 466 -0.11 -8.24 -15.10
C PRO A 466 -1.06 -8.10 -13.91
N SER A 467 -2.27 -7.58 -14.13
CA SER A 467 -3.31 -7.45 -13.09
C SER A 467 -3.91 -8.79 -12.64
N GLN A 468 -3.73 -9.85 -13.43
CA GLN A 468 -4.23 -11.20 -13.15
C GLN A 468 -3.17 -12.07 -12.46
N ILE A 469 -1.98 -11.52 -12.20
CA ILE A 469 -0.86 -12.23 -11.58
C ILE A 469 -0.75 -11.80 -10.12
N HIS A 470 -1.15 -12.70 -9.23
CA HIS A 470 -1.06 -12.56 -7.79
C HIS A 470 0.14 -13.35 -7.30
N SER A 471 1.05 -12.72 -6.56
CA SER A 471 2.21 -13.42 -6.01
C SER A 471 2.45 -13.09 -4.54
N GLU A 472 2.87 -14.12 -3.79
CA GLU A 472 3.32 -14.00 -2.41
C GLU A 472 4.72 -14.60 -2.27
N GLN A 473 5.53 -13.98 -1.41
CA GLN A 473 6.91 -14.36 -1.20
C GLN A 473 7.23 -14.53 0.29
N PHE A 474 7.84 -15.65 0.65
CA PHE A 474 8.35 -15.88 2.00
C PHE A 474 9.82 -15.44 2.07
N ILE A 475 10.06 -14.30 2.72
CA ILE A 475 11.40 -13.71 2.88
C ILE A 475 12.01 -14.21 4.20
N PRO A 476 13.21 -14.83 4.22
CA PRO A 476 13.91 -15.14 5.47
C PRO A 476 14.29 -13.86 6.23
N LEU A 477 14.20 -13.90 7.57
CA LEU A 477 14.49 -12.74 8.41
C LEU A 477 15.97 -12.36 8.29
N LYS A 478 16.25 -11.08 7.99
CA LYS A 478 17.59 -10.49 8.11
C LYS A 478 17.63 -9.60 9.36
N GLU A 479 18.41 -9.98 10.37
CA GLU A 479 18.74 -9.04 11.45
C GLU A 479 19.82 -8.09 10.92
N THR A 480 19.49 -6.82 10.71
CA THR A 480 20.51 -5.81 10.37
C THR A 480 21.22 -5.36 11.64
N LYS A 481 22.26 -6.08 12.06
CA LYS A 481 23.29 -5.49 12.92
C LYS A 481 24.18 -4.62 12.04
N ARG A 482 24.01 -3.29 12.07
CA ARG A 482 25.11 -2.43 11.62
C ARG A 482 26.30 -2.69 12.55
N ASN A 483 27.47 -2.93 11.97
CA ASN A 483 28.72 -2.95 12.70
C ASN A 483 28.88 -1.59 13.38
N HIS A 484 28.94 -1.59 14.72
CA HIS A 484 29.18 -0.42 15.56
C HIS A 484 30.63 0.09 15.45
N SER A 485 31.12 0.40 14.24
CA SER A 485 32.45 1.00 14.07
C SER A 485 32.46 2.47 13.69
N ASP A 486 31.35 3.11 13.33
CA ASP A 486 31.36 4.53 12.90
C ASP A 486 30.33 5.44 13.58
N LEU A 487 30.04 5.27 14.88
CA LEU A 487 29.41 6.34 15.68
C LEU A 487 29.88 6.26 17.14
N ILE A 488 30.71 7.22 17.53
CA ILE A 488 31.14 7.45 18.91
C ILE A 488 29.94 8.00 19.72
N ALA A 489 29.51 7.19 20.69
CA ALA A 489 28.85 7.47 21.98
C ALA A 489 27.79 8.59 22.09
N GLN A 490 26.60 8.21 22.58
CA GLN A 490 26.13 8.57 23.94
C GLN A 490 25.23 7.47 24.54
N PRO A 491 25.33 7.14 25.84
CA PRO A 491 24.49 6.14 26.50
C PRO A 491 23.22 6.81 27.04
N ASN A 492 22.13 6.77 26.27
CA ASN A 492 20.80 7.03 26.85
C ASN A 492 20.21 5.72 27.38
N ASN A 493 20.03 5.69 28.70
CA ASN A 493 19.53 4.58 29.55
C ASN A 493 18.04 4.24 29.33
N SER A 494 17.54 4.30 28.11
CA SER A 494 16.23 3.73 27.74
C SER A 494 16.47 2.44 26.98
N PRO A 495 15.78 1.33 27.29
CA PRO A 495 15.87 0.14 26.45
C PRO A 495 15.51 0.53 25.01
N ALA A 496 16.38 0.18 24.07
CA ALA A 496 16.19 0.52 22.66
C ALA A 496 14.85 -0.06 22.17
N LYS A 497 13.94 0.83 21.75
CA LYS A 497 12.65 0.43 21.18
C LYS A 497 12.89 -0.23 19.84
N ASN A 498 12.13 -1.26 19.50
CA ASN A 498 12.25 -1.97 18.23
C ASN A 498 10.99 -1.80 17.38
N ILE A 499 11.18 -1.68 16.07
CA ILE A 499 10.11 -1.70 15.08
C ILE A 499 10.24 -3.00 14.28
N SER A 500 9.17 -3.80 14.28
CA SER A 500 9.08 -5.02 13.47
C SER A 500 8.19 -4.78 12.25
N PHE A 501 8.74 -5.00 11.05
CA PHE A 501 8.07 -4.91 9.76
C PHE A 501 7.76 -6.34 9.29
N LEU A 502 6.49 -6.77 9.39
CA LEU A 502 6.08 -8.17 9.19
C LEU A 502 6.26 -8.70 7.76
N LYS A 503 5.82 -7.96 6.75
CA LYS A 503 5.91 -8.38 5.34
C LYS A 503 7.35 -8.33 4.85
N SER A 504 8.10 -7.37 5.35
CA SER A 504 9.54 -7.26 5.08
C SER A 504 10.38 -8.26 5.89
N ASN A 505 9.79 -8.86 6.93
CA ASN A 505 10.47 -9.75 7.89
C ASN A 505 11.76 -9.13 8.45
N LEU A 506 11.68 -7.86 8.86
CA LEU A 506 12.78 -7.07 9.42
C LEU A 506 12.43 -6.56 10.82
N ARG A 507 13.40 -6.60 11.73
CA ARG A 507 13.33 -5.98 13.05
C ARG A 507 14.48 -5.00 13.21
N ILE A 508 14.16 -3.74 13.48
CA ILE A 508 15.11 -2.63 13.46
C ILE A 508 15.00 -1.87 14.79
N ALA A 509 16.14 -1.54 15.39
CA ALA A 509 16.18 -0.68 16.56
C ALA A 509 15.86 0.78 16.17
N TRP A 510 15.02 1.44 16.95
CA TRP A 510 14.70 2.85 16.79
C TRP A 510 15.87 3.72 17.22
N GLU A 511 16.25 4.66 16.37
CA GLU A 511 17.22 5.71 16.67
C GLU A 511 16.49 7.05 16.71
N ASP A 512 16.67 7.83 17.78
CA ASP A 512 15.96 9.11 17.94
C ASP A 512 16.32 10.17 16.90
N SER A 513 17.40 9.95 16.14
CA SER A 513 17.81 10.72 14.96
C SER A 513 16.75 10.72 13.84
N PHE A 514 15.98 9.63 13.70
CA PHE A 514 14.87 9.57 12.75
C PHE A 514 13.71 10.41 13.26
N LYS A 515 13.12 11.27 12.41
CA LYS A 515 11.99 12.11 12.79
C LYS A 515 10.67 11.35 12.82
N SER A 516 10.53 10.31 12.00
CA SER A 516 9.33 9.46 11.96
C SER A 516 9.64 8.01 11.56
N ILE A 517 8.70 7.11 11.82
CA ILE A 517 8.77 5.69 11.42
C ILE A 517 9.00 5.57 9.90
N LEU A 518 8.41 6.45 9.09
CA LEU A 518 8.63 6.49 7.65
C LEU A 518 10.10 6.71 7.29
N GLU A 519 10.79 7.62 7.97
CA GLU A 519 12.19 7.92 7.67
C GLU A 519 13.10 6.71 7.95
N LEU A 520 12.84 6.00 9.06
CA LEU A 520 13.50 4.73 9.34
C LEU A 520 13.18 3.69 8.27
N ALA A 521 11.91 3.54 7.89
CA ALA A 521 11.48 2.60 6.86
C ALA A 521 12.20 2.84 5.52
N GLU A 522 12.28 4.09 5.08
CA GLU A 522 13.00 4.47 3.85
C GLU A 522 14.50 4.18 3.93
N ASN A 523 15.13 4.51 5.06
CA ASN A 523 16.57 4.27 5.27
C ASN A 523 16.94 2.78 5.21
N TYR A 524 16.01 1.89 5.58
CA TYR A 524 16.21 0.44 5.52
C TYR A 524 15.56 -0.22 4.29
N GLY A 525 15.05 0.57 3.34
CA GLY A 525 14.47 0.07 2.09
C GLY A 525 13.16 -0.71 2.27
N ILE A 526 12.41 -0.44 3.34
CA ILE A 526 11.08 -1.01 3.55
C ILE A 526 10.11 -0.40 2.52
N PRO A 527 9.39 -1.21 1.72
CA PRO A 527 8.40 -0.70 0.79
C PRO A 527 7.26 0.02 1.52
N VAL A 528 7.11 1.33 1.28
CA VAL A 528 6.12 2.16 1.95
C VAL A 528 5.45 3.10 0.96
N ASN A 529 4.13 3.24 1.10
CA ASN A 529 3.36 4.22 0.35
C ASN A 529 3.34 5.55 1.13
N TRP A 530 3.64 6.67 0.48
CA TRP A 530 3.53 7.99 1.10
C TRP A 530 3.39 9.10 0.05
N SER A 531 3.03 10.30 0.50
CA SER A 531 3.08 11.50 -0.37
C SER A 531 3.22 12.79 0.45
N CYS A 532 2.24 13.16 1.28
CA CYS A 532 2.25 14.47 1.95
C CYS A 532 3.30 14.63 3.05
N ARG A 533 3.73 13.51 3.68
CA ARG A 533 4.60 13.45 4.86
C ARG A 533 4.13 14.28 6.08
N ALA A 534 2.84 14.62 6.13
CA ALA A 534 2.25 15.48 7.16
C ALA A 534 0.92 14.93 7.70
N GLY A 535 0.66 13.62 7.53
CA GLY A 535 -0.52 12.95 8.06
C GLY A 535 -1.85 13.24 7.36
N ILE A 536 -1.89 14.06 6.31
CA ILE A 536 -3.15 14.46 5.65
C ILE A 536 -3.63 13.53 4.53
N CYS A 537 -2.71 12.97 3.72
CA CYS A 537 -3.11 12.20 2.53
C CYS A 537 -3.42 10.72 2.80
N ARG A 538 -3.14 10.25 4.03
CA ARG A 538 -3.31 8.85 4.49
C ARG A 538 -2.63 7.74 3.69
N ARG A 539 -1.84 8.06 2.67
CA ARG A 539 -1.09 7.05 1.91
C ARG A 539 -0.12 6.22 2.75
N CYS A 540 0.39 6.79 3.84
CA CYS A 540 1.28 6.11 4.80
C CYS A 540 0.55 5.44 5.95
N GLN A 541 -0.78 5.31 5.88
CA GLN A 541 -1.54 4.59 6.88
C GLN A 541 -1.19 3.11 6.80
N THR A 542 -0.81 2.52 7.93
CA THR A 542 -0.55 1.08 8.04
C THR A 542 -1.18 0.52 9.30
N SER A 543 -1.41 -0.79 9.32
CA SER A 543 -1.90 -1.47 10.52
C SER A 543 -0.78 -1.60 11.56
N ILE A 544 -1.08 -1.25 12.80
CA ILE A 544 -0.25 -1.56 13.97
C ILE A 544 -0.88 -2.73 14.70
N LEU A 545 -0.11 -3.81 14.86
CA LEU A 545 -0.60 -5.01 15.54
C LEU A 545 -0.44 -4.83 17.05
N SER A 546 0.73 -4.36 17.48
CA SER A 546 1.03 -4.18 18.90
C SER A 546 1.93 -2.98 19.12
N GLY A 547 1.84 -2.44 20.34
CA GLY A 547 2.64 -1.32 20.79
C GLY A 547 1.99 0.03 20.53
N GLU A 548 2.63 1.08 21.03
CA GLU A 548 2.09 2.43 21.03
C GLU A 548 2.96 3.37 20.20
N THR A 549 2.31 4.36 19.58
CA THR A 549 2.99 5.44 18.85
C THR A 549 2.48 6.79 19.29
N SER A 550 3.32 7.81 19.12
CA SER A 550 2.99 9.22 19.37
C SER A 550 3.12 10.02 18.08
N TYR A 551 2.27 11.03 17.88
CA TYR A 551 2.39 11.94 16.74
C TYR A 551 3.14 13.21 17.11
N ALA A 552 4.05 13.65 16.25
CA ALA A 552 4.66 14.98 16.39
C ALA A 552 3.64 16.10 16.10
N ILE A 553 2.71 15.82 15.18
CA ILE A 553 1.55 16.66 14.86
C ILE A 553 0.35 15.73 14.82
N GLU A 554 -0.61 15.95 15.72
CA GLU A 554 -1.83 15.16 15.78
C GLU A 554 -2.55 15.17 14.42
N PRO A 555 -2.95 14.01 13.87
CA PRO A 555 -3.72 13.95 12.64
C PRO A 555 -4.99 14.80 12.74
N LEU A 556 -5.39 15.45 11.63
CA LEU A 556 -6.62 16.27 11.57
C LEU A 556 -7.91 15.48 11.87
N SER A 557 -7.80 14.17 11.88
CA SER A 557 -8.91 13.24 11.94
C SER A 557 -8.40 11.97 12.62
N PRO A 558 -9.03 11.54 13.72
CA PRO A 558 -8.56 10.39 14.48
C PRO A 558 -8.56 9.13 13.62
N LEU A 559 -7.62 8.25 13.92
CA LEU A 559 -7.50 6.92 13.32
C LEU A 559 -8.02 5.87 14.32
N PRO A 560 -8.47 4.70 13.83
CA PRO A 560 -8.63 3.54 14.69
C PRO A 560 -7.32 3.19 15.42
N GLU A 561 -7.39 2.68 16.64
CA GLU A 561 -6.20 2.27 17.43
C GLU A 561 -5.33 1.23 16.71
N SER A 562 -5.92 0.44 15.82
CA SER A 562 -5.24 -0.56 14.99
C SER A 562 -4.48 0.05 13.80
N GLN A 563 -4.43 1.37 13.67
CA GLN A 563 -3.81 2.06 12.53
C GLN A 563 -2.89 3.21 12.94
N VAL A 564 -1.87 3.44 12.11
CA VAL A 564 -0.90 4.51 12.33
C VAL A 564 -0.49 5.18 11.01
N LEU A 565 -0.30 6.50 11.04
CA LEU A 565 0.31 7.27 9.95
C LEU A 565 1.83 7.35 10.16
N ILE A 566 2.58 6.42 9.58
CA ILE A 566 4.04 6.30 9.83
C ILE A 566 4.84 7.55 9.46
N CYS A 567 4.31 8.44 8.61
CA CYS A 567 5.01 9.64 8.17
C CYS A 567 5.19 10.71 9.25
N CYS A 568 4.33 10.71 10.28
CA CYS A 568 4.31 11.70 11.34
C CYS A 568 4.28 11.09 12.76
N SER A 569 4.43 9.76 12.88
CA SER A 569 4.49 9.06 14.16
C SER A 569 5.89 8.57 14.55
N ARG A 570 6.08 8.38 15.86
CA ARG A 570 7.28 7.80 16.50
C ARG A 570 6.86 6.66 17.44
N PRO A 571 7.69 5.63 17.66
CA PRO A 571 7.39 4.57 18.62
C PRO A 571 7.48 5.06 20.07
N VAL A 572 6.46 4.76 20.86
CA VAL A 572 6.47 4.91 22.33
C VAL A 572 6.99 3.64 22.99
N THR A 573 6.58 2.47 22.48
CA THR A 573 7.05 1.13 22.90
C THR A 573 7.71 0.39 21.73
N ASP A 574 8.09 -0.87 21.93
CA ASP A 574 8.28 -1.80 20.81
C ASP A 574 6.97 -1.88 20.01
N ILE A 575 7.05 -1.80 18.68
CA ILE A 575 5.88 -1.82 17.80
C ILE A 575 6.02 -2.86 16.69
N VAL A 576 4.86 -3.34 16.22
CA VAL A 576 4.77 -4.32 15.11
C VAL A 576 3.84 -3.75 14.04
N LEU A 577 4.38 -3.55 12.84
CA LEU A 577 3.70 -2.95 11.70
C LEU A 577 3.52 -3.96 10.57
N ASP A 578 2.40 -3.83 9.86
CA ASP A 578 2.07 -4.66 8.69
C ASP A 578 2.74 -4.20 7.39
N LEU A 579 4.07 -4.15 7.39
CA LEU A 579 4.92 -3.60 6.34
C LEU A 579 6.12 -4.48 6.00
#